data_AF-A0A9E5KG42-F1
#
_entry.id   AF-A0A9E5KG42-F1
#
_cell.length_a   1.000
_cell.length_b   1.000
_cell.length_c   1.000
_cell.angle_alpha   90.00
_cell.angle_beta   90.00
_cell.angle_gamma   90.00
#
_symmetry.space_group_name_H-M   'P 1'
#
loop_
_entity.id
_entity.type
_entity.pdbx_description
1 polymer ?
#
loop_
_entity_poly.entity_id
_entity_poly.type
_entity_poly.pdbx_seq_one_letter_code
_entity_poly.pdbx_strand_id
1 'polypeptide(L)'
;QAVKQYSVELARRIHAGKRNPVKFVLIGLGERINESQMEELDDLDSGVPVDLWDHKIATEMRHLREIFAEVVCENRIVAPRGSIHDSAGRMVKELPSGVPARVEFELPATSGFFELRCEGEVIRQVLELAR
;
A
#
# COMPACT_ATOMS: atom_id res chain seq x y z
N GLN A 1 -20.39 -15.30 8.01
CA GLN A 1 -21.71 -14.65 7.91
C GLN A 1 -21.75 -13.27 8.55
N ALA A 2 -21.45 -13.11 9.86
CA ALA A 2 -21.47 -11.79 10.51
C ALA A 2 -20.57 -10.73 9.85
N VAL A 3 -19.36 -11.11 9.43
CA VAL A 3 -18.43 -10.20 8.70
C VAL A 3 -19.05 -9.70 7.40
N LYS A 4 -19.64 -10.58 6.59
CA LYS A 4 -20.28 -10.20 5.32
C LYS A 4 -21.44 -9.23 5.54
N GLN A 5 -22.31 -9.51 6.51
CA GLN A 5 -23.44 -8.63 6.85
C GLN A 5 -22.95 -7.24 7.27
N TYR A 6 -21.92 -7.18 8.13
CA TYR A 6 -21.33 -5.92 8.55
C TYR A 6 -20.66 -5.18 7.38
N SER A 7 -19.95 -5.87 6.50
CA SER A 7 -19.35 -5.29 5.29
C SER A 7 -20.42 -4.64 4.40
N VAL A 8 -21.55 -5.30 4.18
CA VAL A 8 -22.66 -4.74 3.41
C VAL A 8 -23.22 -3.46 4.06
N GLU A 9 -23.39 -3.46 5.38
CA GLU A 9 -23.85 -2.27 6.11
C GLU A 9 -22.82 -1.13 6.02
N LEU A 10 -21.54 -1.45 6.20
CA LEU A 10 -20.45 -0.49 6.14
C LEU A 10 -20.35 0.15 4.75
N ALA A 11 -20.42 -0.65 3.69
CA ALA A 11 -20.41 -0.18 2.31
C ALA A 11 -21.55 0.82 2.05
N ARG A 12 -22.77 0.50 2.50
CA ARG A 12 -23.93 1.40 2.39
C ARG A 12 -23.75 2.70 3.17
N ARG A 13 -23.15 2.64 4.36
CA ARG A 13 -22.86 3.83 5.17
C ARG A 13 -21.81 4.73 4.51
N ILE A 14 -20.78 4.15 3.89
CA ILE A 14 -19.77 4.88 3.12
C ILE A 14 -20.41 5.54 1.90
N HIS A 15 -21.21 4.78 1.14
CA HIS A 15 -21.93 5.29 -0.02
C HIS A 15 -22.86 6.46 0.33
N ALA A 16 -23.53 6.38 1.49
CA ALA A 16 -24.39 7.45 2.01
C ALA A 16 -23.64 8.63 2.66
N GLY A 17 -22.29 8.66 2.63
CA GLY A 17 -21.47 9.70 3.25
C GLY A 17 -21.50 9.72 4.79
N LYS A 18 -22.04 8.68 5.43
CA LYS A 18 -22.15 8.54 6.89
C LYS A 18 -20.90 7.93 7.53
N ARG A 19 -19.90 7.57 6.71
CA ARG A 19 -18.62 6.99 7.12
C ARG A 19 -17.57 7.30 6.04
N ASN A 20 -16.36 7.65 6.46
CA ASN A 20 -15.24 7.83 5.52
C ASN A 20 -14.90 6.53 4.77
N PRO A 21 -14.44 6.61 3.52
CA PRO A 21 -13.96 5.45 2.77
C PRO A 21 -12.88 4.68 3.52
N VAL A 22 -12.96 3.35 3.45
CA VAL A 22 -11.94 2.41 3.93
C VAL A 22 -11.86 1.24 2.96
N LYS A 23 -10.69 0.64 2.83
CA LYS A 23 -10.43 -0.59 2.08
C LYS A 23 -9.66 -1.53 3.01
N PHE A 24 -10.02 -2.79 3.01
CA PHE A 24 -9.40 -3.84 3.80
C PHE A 24 -8.66 -4.78 2.85
N VAL A 25 -7.43 -5.15 3.21
CA VAL A 25 -6.65 -6.14 2.46
C VAL A 25 -6.50 -7.38 3.32
N LEU A 26 -6.90 -8.53 2.79
CA LEU A 26 -6.82 -9.83 3.46
C LEU A 26 -5.67 -10.63 2.87
N ILE A 27 -4.67 -10.94 3.69
CA ILE A 27 -3.46 -11.64 3.24
C ILE A 27 -3.44 -13.07 3.78
N GLY A 28 -3.50 -14.04 2.88
CA GLY A 28 -3.39 -15.46 3.17
C GLY A 28 -1.93 -15.87 3.40
N LEU A 29 -1.65 -16.53 4.53
CA LEU A 29 -0.32 -17.01 4.90
C LEU A 29 -0.29 -18.54 5.05
N GLY A 30 0.55 -19.18 4.23
CA GLY A 30 0.76 -20.63 4.23
C GLY A 30 -0.33 -21.42 3.49
N GLU A 31 -0.13 -22.73 3.38
CA GLU A 31 -0.93 -23.60 2.50
C GLU A 31 -2.31 -23.98 3.06
N ARG A 32 -2.60 -23.64 4.32
CA ARG A 32 -3.86 -24.02 4.99
C ARG A 32 -4.89 -22.89 5.03
N ILE A 33 -4.69 -21.85 4.23
CA ILE A 33 -5.69 -20.79 4.09
C ILE A 33 -6.95 -21.35 3.43
N ASN A 34 -8.09 -20.76 3.75
CA ASN A 34 -9.32 -21.01 3.03
C ASN A 34 -9.49 -19.92 1.98
N GLU A 35 -8.87 -20.13 0.83
CA GLU A 35 -8.90 -19.19 -0.31
C GLU A 35 -10.33 -18.86 -0.74
N SER A 36 -11.20 -19.86 -0.85
CA SER A 36 -12.62 -19.65 -1.21
C SER A 36 -13.35 -18.73 -0.23
N GLN A 37 -13.05 -18.78 1.08
CA GLN A 37 -13.61 -17.83 2.05
C GLN A 37 -13.08 -16.40 1.83
N MET A 38 -11.84 -16.26 1.37
CA MET A 38 -11.22 -14.97 1.09
C MET A 38 -11.84 -14.35 -0.17
N GLU A 39 -11.97 -15.13 -1.25
CA GLU A 39 -12.67 -14.75 -2.48
C GLU A 39 -14.12 -14.33 -2.18
N GLU A 40 -14.81 -15.09 -1.34
CA GLU A 40 -16.17 -14.80 -0.89
C GLU A 40 -16.34 -13.43 -0.18
N LEU A 41 -15.27 -12.86 0.37
CA LEU A 41 -15.27 -11.53 0.98
C LEU A 41 -14.87 -10.46 -0.03
N ASP A 42 -13.92 -10.77 -0.91
CA ASP A 42 -13.47 -9.90 -2.00
C ASP A 42 -14.61 -9.63 -2.99
N ASP A 43 -15.26 -10.68 -3.47
CA ASP A 43 -16.37 -10.64 -4.43
C ASP A 43 -17.73 -10.29 -3.79
N LEU A 44 -17.73 -9.76 -2.56
CA LEU A 44 -18.96 -9.52 -1.82
C LEU A 44 -19.75 -8.35 -2.43
N ASP A 45 -20.86 -8.66 -3.12
CA ASP A 45 -21.81 -7.66 -3.57
C ASP A 45 -22.55 -7.01 -2.38
N SER A 46 -22.34 -5.70 -2.21
CA SER A 46 -22.97 -4.89 -1.17
C SER A 46 -24.23 -4.14 -1.65
N GLY A 47 -24.56 -4.22 -2.94
CA GLY A 47 -25.63 -3.49 -3.61
C GLY A 47 -25.33 -2.00 -3.83
N VAL A 48 -24.09 -1.57 -3.57
CA VAL A 48 -23.61 -0.21 -3.83
C VAL A 48 -22.21 -0.27 -4.44
N PRO A 49 -21.78 0.74 -5.22
CA PRO A 49 -20.46 0.77 -5.85
C PRO A 49 -19.36 1.15 -4.85
N VAL A 50 -19.31 0.46 -3.71
CA VAL A 50 -18.25 0.58 -2.69
C VAL A 50 -17.61 -0.79 -2.53
N ASP A 51 -16.37 -0.85 -2.96
CA ASP A 51 -15.52 -2.03 -2.87
C ASP A 51 -14.68 -1.97 -1.58
N LEU A 52 -14.84 -2.98 -0.72
CA LEU A 52 -14.30 -2.97 0.64
C LEU A 52 -13.15 -3.93 0.86
N TRP A 53 -13.12 -5.06 0.17
CA TRP A 53 -12.15 -6.13 0.41
C TRP A 53 -11.29 -6.30 -0.82
N ASP A 54 -10.05 -6.70 -0.61
CA ASP A 54 -9.14 -7.22 -1.64
C ASP A 54 -8.39 -8.37 -0.97
N HIS A 55 -8.33 -9.52 -1.64
CA HIS A 55 -7.57 -10.65 -1.12
C HIS A 55 -6.26 -10.85 -1.88
N LYS A 56 -5.23 -11.33 -1.17
CA LYS A 56 -3.92 -11.70 -1.72
C LYS A 56 -3.39 -12.94 -1.02
N ILE A 57 -2.70 -13.80 -1.76
CA ILE A 57 -2.01 -14.98 -1.23
C ILE A 57 -0.51 -14.71 -1.20
N ALA A 58 0.12 -14.81 -0.03
CA ALA A 58 1.52 -14.41 0.13
C ALA A 58 2.51 -15.21 -0.71
N THR A 59 2.21 -16.48 -1.02
CA THR A 59 3.06 -17.32 -1.87
C THR A 59 2.96 -16.96 -3.35
N GLU A 60 1.89 -16.29 -3.77
CA GLU A 60 1.67 -15.87 -5.15
C GLU A 60 2.19 -14.45 -5.40
N MET A 61 2.25 -13.65 -4.33
CA MET A 61 2.80 -12.30 -4.39
C MET A 61 4.29 -12.35 -4.69
N ARG A 62 4.67 -11.82 -5.86
CA ARG A 62 6.10 -11.72 -6.23
C ARG A 62 6.77 -10.59 -5.44
N HIS A 63 6.00 -9.58 -5.06
CA HIS A 63 6.51 -8.40 -4.37
C HIS A 63 5.46 -7.78 -3.44
N LEU A 64 5.90 -7.28 -2.28
CA LEU A 64 5.03 -6.61 -1.29
C LEU A 64 4.22 -5.43 -1.89
N ARG A 65 4.67 -4.84 -3.00
CA ARG A 65 3.96 -3.77 -3.73
C ARG A 65 2.57 -4.19 -4.21
N GLU A 66 2.34 -5.48 -4.44
CA GLU A 66 1.06 -6.01 -4.91
C GLU A 66 -0.04 -5.86 -3.84
N ILE A 67 0.33 -5.70 -2.56
CA ILE A 67 -0.57 -5.34 -1.46
C ILE A 67 -0.98 -3.85 -1.55
N PHE A 68 -0.06 -2.99 -1.95
CA PHE A 68 -0.25 -1.54 -1.90
C PHE A 68 -0.94 -0.96 -3.13
N ALA A 69 -0.94 -1.69 -4.25
CA ALA A 69 -1.53 -1.24 -5.52
C ALA A 69 -3.01 -0.88 -5.41
N GLU A 70 -3.77 -1.56 -4.54
CA GLU A 70 -5.20 -1.31 -4.33
C GLU A 70 -5.50 -0.20 -3.31
N VAL A 71 -4.65 -0.05 -2.30
CA VAL A 71 -4.89 0.90 -1.20
C VAL A 71 -4.30 2.29 -1.46
N VAL A 72 -3.40 2.41 -2.44
CA VAL A 72 -2.71 3.66 -2.72
C VAL A 72 -2.64 3.92 -4.21
N CYS A 73 -3.30 5.00 -4.67
CA CYS A 73 -2.99 5.57 -5.97
C CYS A 73 -1.52 5.99 -5.96
N GLU A 74 -0.71 5.45 -6.88
CA GLU A 74 0.75 5.68 -6.92
C GLU A 74 1.11 7.17 -6.97
N ASN A 75 0.21 8.00 -7.51
CA ASN A 75 0.35 9.45 -7.63
C ASN A 75 -0.22 10.23 -6.43
N ARG A 76 -0.83 9.57 -5.45
CA ARG A 76 -1.34 10.22 -4.25
C ARG A 76 -0.18 10.82 -3.47
N ILE A 77 -0.26 12.12 -3.22
CA ILE A 77 0.73 12.84 -2.44
C ILE A 77 0.56 12.47 -0.95
N VAL A 78 1.62 11.94 -0.34
CA VAL A 78 1.67 11.51 1.07
C VAL A 78 2.40 12.51 1.98
N ALA A 79 3.21 13.39 1.40
CA ALA A 79 3.85 14.52 2.09
C ALA A 79 3.99 15.72 1.12
N PRO A 80 3.91 16.98 1.58
CA PRO A 80 3.87 18.14 0.69
C PRO A 80 5.22 18.43 0.02
N ARG A 81 6.35 17.97 0.59
CA ARG A 81 7.69 18.00 -0.02
C ARG A 81 8.55 16.84 0.48
N GLY A 82 9.59 16.49 -0.27
CA GLY A 82 10.64 15.60 0.23
C GLY A 82 11.87 15.54 -0.68
N SER A 83 12.87 14.81 -0.22
CA SER A 83 14.08 14.51 -0.98
C SER A 83 14.60 13.11 -0.67
N ILE A 84 15.27 12.50 -1.63
CA ILE A 84 15.95 11.21 -1.46
C ILE A 84 17.45 11.44 -1.49
N HIS A 85 18.15 10.85 -0.53
CA HIS A 85 19.60 10.93 -0.39
C HIS A 85 20.25 9.54 -0.45
N ASP A 86 21.41 9.46 -1.08
CA ASP A 86 22.23 8.23 -1.10
C ASP A 86 22.94 7.99 0.24
N SER A 87 23.64 6.85 0.33
CA SER A 87 24.40 6.48 1.53
C SER A 87 25.57 7.42 1.89
N ALA A 88 25.99 8.28 0.97
CA ALA A 88 26.99 9.33 1.21
C ALA A 88 26.34 10.68 1.59
N GLY A 89 25.00 10.72 1.72
CA GLY A 89 24.20 11.90 2.03
C GLY A 89 23.94 12.82 0.83
N ARG A 90 24.35 12.44 -0.38
CA ARG A 90 24.09 13.26 -1.58
C ARG A 90 22.64 13.13 -1.98
N MET A 91 22.00 14.24 -2.29
CA MET A 91 20.63 14.24 -2.80
C MET A 91 20.62 13.64 -4.21
N VAL A 92 19.84 12.58 -4.41
CA VAL A 92 19.66 11.90 -5.70
C VAL A 92 18.33 12.24 -6.37
N LYS A 93 17.35 12.70 -5.60
CA LYS A 93 16.06 13.17 -6.13
C LYS A 93 15.41 14.19 -5.21
N GLU A 94 14.91 15.27 -5.79
CA GLU A 94 14.06 16.26 -5.12
C GLU A 94 12.59 16.04 -5.51
N LEU A 95 11.67 16.24 -4.57
CA LEU A 95 10.22 16.06 -4.73
C LEU A 95 9.50 17.36 -4.32
N PRO A 96 9.59 18.45 -5.10
CA PRO A 96 9.08 19.77 -4.72
C PRO A 96 7.56 19.88 -4.78
N SER A 97 6.91 19.03 -5.59
CA SER A 97 5.45 18.96 -5.76
C SER A 97 4.77 17.96 -4.81
N GLY A 98 5.51 17.48 -3.80
CA GLY A 98 5.06 16.46 -2.87
C GLY A 98 5.69 15.10 -3.14
N VAL A 99 5.71 14.29 -2.09
CA VAL A 99 6.17 12.90 -2.13
C VAL A 99 4.98 12.06 -2.60
N PRO A 100 5.01 11.48 -3.81
CA PRO A 100 4.01 10.52 -4.24
C PRO A 100 4.18 9.21 -3.47
N ALA A 101 3.12 8.42 -3.43
CA ALA A 101 3.15 7.09 -2.83
C ALA A 101 4.18 6.14 -3.47
N ARG A 102 4.48 6.32 -4.76
CA ARG A 102 5.57 5.61 -5.46
C ARG A 102 6.61 6.61 -5.96
N VAL A 103 7.86 6.42 -5.56
CA VAL A 103 9.00 7.18 -6.09
C VAL A 103 9.98 6.23 -6.75
N GLU A 104 10.26 6.45 -8.02
CA GLU A 104 11.38 5.81 -8.72
C GLU A 104 12.60 6.74 -8.70
N PHE A 105 13.78 6.19 -8.46
CA PHE A 105 15.04 6.92 -8.41
C PHE A 105 16.20 5.95 -8.62
N GLU A 106 17.34 6.50 -9.02
CA GLU A 106 18.58 5.74 -9.20
C GLU A 106 19.54 6.03 -8.05
N LEU A 107 20.34 5.03 -7.69
CA LEU A 107 21.38 5.14 -6.66
C LEU A 107 22.71 4.63 -7.21
N PRO A 108 23.85 5.16 -6.72
CA PRO A 108 25.14 4.52 -6.94
C PRO A 108 25.10 3.06 -6.49
N ALA A 109 25.64 2.14 -7.29
CA ALA A 109 25.66 0.69 -6.99
C ALA A 109 26.36 0.33 -5.68
N THR A 110 27.20 1.23 -5.17
CA THR A 110 27.90 1.09 -3.88
C THR A 110 27.06 1.53 -2.67
N SER A 111 25.82 2.01 -2.90
CA SER A 111 24.97 2.50 -1.81
C SER A 111 24.44 1.35 -0.96
N GLY A 112 24.75 1.37 0.35
CA GLY A 112 24.19 0.39 1.30
C GLY A 112 22.80 0.75 1.82
N PHE A 113 22.36 2.00 1.63
CA PHE A 113 21.06 2.50 2.07
C PHE A 113 20.69 3.77 1.28
N PHE A 114 19.44 4.19 1.41
CA PHE A 114 19.00 5.54 1.08
C PHE A 114 18.16 6.13 2.22
N GLU A 115 18.00 7.45 2.20
CA GLU A 115 17.13 8.19 3.12
C GLU A 115 16.07 8.97 2.35
N LEU A 116 14.80 8.79 2.72
CA LEU A 116 13.74 9.73 2.39
C LEU A 116 13.63 10.76 3.51
N ARG A 117 13.73 12.04 3.17
CA ARG A 117 13.55 13.16 4.09
C ARG A 117 12.28 13.91 3.74
N CYS A 118 11.34 14.01 4.67
CA CYS A 118 10.07 14.71 4.47
C CYS A 118 9.50 15.17 5.82
N GLU A 119 8.93 16.37 5.90
CA GLU A 119 8.24 16.89 7.10
C GLU A 119 9.04 16.80 8.42
N GLY A 120 10.37 16.93 8.36
CA GLY A 120 11.25 16.81 9.53
C GLY A 120 11.59 15.37 9.93
N GLU A 121 10.99 14.38 9.27
CA GLU A 121 11.30 12.96 9.43
C GLU A 121 12.37 12.51 8.45
N VAL A 122 13.17 11.53 8.88
CA VAL A 122 14.18 10.86 8.05
C VAL A 122 13.93 9.36 8.13
N ILE A 123 13.44 8.80 7.02
CA ILE A 123 13.18 7.37 6.88
C ILE A 123 14.38 6.76 6.15
N ARG A 124 15.14 5.89 6.83
CA ARG A 124 16.25 5.17 6.25
C ARG A 124 15.82 3.76 5.85
N GLN A 125 16.10 3.39 4.60
CA GLN A 125 15.92 2.04 4.10
C GLN A 125 17.28 1.45 3.72
N VAL A 126 17.65 0.37 4.41
CA VAL A 126 18.85 -0.43 4.04
C VAL A 126 18.55 -1.23 2.79
N LEU A 127 19.50 -1.26 1.85
CA LEU A 127 19.41 -2.06 0.64
C LEU A 127 20.06 -3.41 0.91
N GLU A 128 19.29 -4.48 0.81
CA GLU A 128 19.86 -5.81 0.70
C GLU A 128 20.36 -5.99 -0.73
N LEU A 129 21.68 -5.97 -0.91
CA LEU A 129 22.29 -6.37 -2.17
C LEU A 129 21.98 -7.86 -2.36
N ALA A 130 21.25 -8.19 -3.42
CA ALA A 130 21.03 -9.58 -3.81
C ALA A 130 22.40 -10.29 -3.91
N ARG A 131 22.58 -11.33 -3.11
CA ARG A 131 23.75 -12.22 -3.17
C ARG A 131 23.63 -13.16 -4.36
#